data_AF-A0A7C2GZA5-F1
#
_entry.id   AF-A0A7C2GZA5-F1
#
_cell.length_a   1.000
_cell.length_b   1.000
_cell.length_c   1.000
_cell.angle_alpha   90.00
_cell.angle_beta   90.00
_cell.angle_gamma   90.00
#
_symmetry.space_group_name_H-M   'P 1'
#
loop_
_entity.id
_entity.type
_entity.pdbx_description
1 polymer ?
#
loop_
_entity_poly.entity_id
_entity_poly.type
_entity_poly.pdbx_seq_one_letter_code
_entity_poly.pdbx_strand_id
1 'polypeptide(L)'
;MLRRLESHVCARCGNQLKRTHRLIHQKIISIIIPIARYRCPSCGHTTLALSSHPRRDNPLLSRPANTFFYLLVLLALLILFFIVC
;
A
#
# COMPACT_ATOMS: atom_id res chain seq x y z
N MET A 1 -17.05 -9.33 5.33
CA MET A 1 -16.74 -8.27 6.32
C MET A 1 -15.23 -8.19 6.53
N LEU A 2 -14.62 -7.06 6.21
CA LEU A 2 -13.22 -6.75 6.56
C LEU A 2 -13.21 -6.25 8.01
N ARG A 3 -12.45 -6.89 8.91
CA ARG A 3 -12.32 -6.43 10.31
C ARG A 3 -11.00 -5.68 10.49
N ARG A 4 -11.03 -4.59 11.27
CA ARG A 4 -9.81 -3.94 11.75
C ARG A 4 -9.26 -4.81 12.88
N LEU A 5 -8.02 -5.28 12.75
CA LEU A 5 -7.38 -6.07 13.78
C LEU A 5 -6.69 -5.11 14.75
N GLU A 6 -7.34 -4.85 15.89
CA GLU A 6 -6.75 -4.06 16.99
C GLU A 6 -5.75 -4.89 17.78
N SER A 7 -6.01 -6.19 17.93
CA SER A 7 -5.10 -7.15 18.53
C SER A 7 -4.76 -8.26 17.53
N HIS A 8 -3.48 -8.61 17.39
CA HIS A 8 -3.03 -9.74 16.57
C HIS A 8 -3.36 -11.08 17.21
N VAL A 9 -4.58 -11.22 17.70
CA VAL A 9 -5.06 -12.37 18.47
C VAL A 9 -6.24 -12.98 17.72
N CYS A 10 -6.24 -14.30 17.62
CA CYS A 10 -7.32 -14.99 16.94
C CYS A 10 -8.53 -15.13 17.85
N ALA A 11 -9.70 -14.71 17.35
CA ALA A 11 -10.97 -14.78 18.09
C ALA A 11 -11.40 -16.20 18.51
N ARG A 12 -10.84 -17.26 17.91
CA ARG A 12 -11.21 -18.66 18.20
C ARG A 12 -10.25 -19.34 19.17
N CYS A 13 -8.94 -19.17 18.95
CA CYS A 13 -7.90 -19.86 19.72
C CYS A 13 -7.28 -18.96 20.81
N GLY A 14 -7.52 -17.64 20.80
CA GLY A 14 -6.80 -16.69 21.66
C GLY A 14 -5.30 -16.58 21.35
N ASN A 15 -4.81 -17.33 20.36
CA ASN A 15 -3.40 -17.36 19.97
C ASN A 15 -3.03 -16.24 19.02
N GLN A 16 -1.73 -15.92 19.00
CA GLN A 16 -1.20 -14.89 18.12
C GLN A 16 -1.37 -15.28 16.64
N LEU A 17 -1.85 -14.32 15.87
CA LEU A 17 -2.04 -14.42 14.43
C LEU A 17 -0.71 -14.16 13.73
N LYS A 18 -0.27 -15.12 12.90
CA LYS A 18 0.89 -14.92 12.04
C LYS A 18 0.47 -14.30 10.71
N ARG A 19 1.19 -13.27 10.27
CA ARG A 19 1.03 -12.68 8.94
C ARG A 19 1.54 -13.66 7.89
N THR A 20 0.74 -13.93 6.86
CA THR A 20 1.15 -14.80 5.76
C THR A 20 1.83 -13.99 4.66
N HIS A 21 2.84 -14.59 4.01
CA HIS A 21 3.54 -13.99 2.89
C HIS A 21 2.56 -13.70 1.73
N ARG A 22 2.72 -12.56 1.07
CA ARG A 22 1.86 -12.16 -0.05
C ARG A 22 2.49 -12.60 -1.37
N LEU A 23 1.66 -12.97 -2.33
CA LEU A 23 2.06 -13.06 -3.74
C LEU A 23 2.34 -11.66 -4.29
N ILE A 24 3.23 -11.54 -5.28
CA ILE A 24 3.68 -10.25 -5.84
C ILE A 24 2.49 -9.42 -6.35
N HIS A 25 1.53 -10.06 -7.03
CA HIS A 25 0.33 -9.38 -7.52
C HIS A 25 -0.54 -8.79 -6.38
N GLN A 26 -0.63 -9.49 -5.25
CA GLN A 26 -1.34 -8.99 -4.05
C GLN A 26 -0.57 -7.85 -3.36
N LYS A 27 0.73 -7.70 -3.62
CA LYS A 27 1.52 -6.56 -3.16
C LYS A 27 1.06 -5.28 -3.85
N ILE A 28 0.73 -5.32 -5.15
CA ILE A 28 0.23 -4.17 -5.92
C ILE A 28 -1.15 -3.73 -5.41
N ILE A 29 -2.10 -4.66 -5.29
CA ILE A 29 -3.43 -4.34 -4.73
C ILE A 29 -3.29 -3.81 -3.32
N SER A 30 -2.33 -4.34 -2.55
CA SER A 30 -2.10 -3.82 -1.22
C SER A 30 -1.64 -2.37 -1.23
N ILE A 31 -1.01 -1.85 -2.30
CA ILE A 31 -0.60 -0.44 -2.45
C ILE A 31 -1.84 0.45 -2.36
N ILE A 32 -2.90 0.05 -3.04
CA ILE A 32 -4.17 0.77 -3.11
C ILE A 32 -4.98 0.57 -1.83
N ILE A 33 -5.02 -0.67 -1.29
CA ILE A 33 -5.85 -1.00 -0.12
C ILE A 33 -5.00 -1.76 0.92
N PRO A 34 -4.85 -1.28 2.17
CA PRO A 34 -3.96 -1.88 3.16
C PRO A 34 -4.52 -3.17 3.78
N ILE A 35 -4.83 -4.19 2.97
CA ILE A 35 -5.39 -5.48 3.42
C ILE A 35 -4.26 -6.50 3.63
N ALA A 36 -4.20 -7.13 4.80
CA ALA A 36 -3.28 -8.21 5.14
C ALA A 36 -4.04 -9.52 5.44
N ARG A 37 -3.42 -10.64 5.08
CA ARG A 37 -3.89 -11.98 5.44
C ARG A 37 -3.15 -12.46 6.69
N TYR A 38 -3.91 -12.93 7.66
CA TYR A 38 -3.42 -13.50 8.90
C TYR A 38 -3.93 -14.93 9.05
N ARG A 39 -3.11 -15.80 9.65
CA ARG A 39 -3.46 -17.20 9.93
C ARG A 39 -3.13 -17.53 11.39
N CYS A 40 -4.06 -18.13 12.15
CA CYS A 40 -3.74 -18.73 13.46
C CYS A 40 -2.99 -20.03 13.17
N PRO A 41 -1.73 -20.19 13.63
CA PRO A 41 -0.99 -21.44 13.45
C PRO A 41 -1.60 -22.61 14.25
N SER A 42 -2.32 -22.29 15.33
CA SER A 42 -2.87 -23.29 16.25
C SER A 42 -4.21 -23.87 15.79
N CYS A 43 -5.15 -23.05 15.28
CA CYS A 43 -6.44 -23.53 14.79
C CYS A 43 -6.61 -23.47 13.26
N GLY A 44 -5.58 -23.03 12.54
CA GLY A 44 -5.60 -22.89 11.07
C GLY A 44 -6.50 -21.78 10.52
N HIS A 45 -7.25 -21.06 11.37
CA HIS A 45 -8.21 -20.04 10.95
C HIS A 45 -7.51 -18.89 10.22
N THR A 46 -8.02 -18.55 9.03
CA THR A 46 -7.52 -17.43 8.23
C THR A 46 -8.44 -16.22 8.36
N THR A 47 -7.87 -15.04 8.49
CA THR A 47 -8.61 -13.77 8.56
C THR A 47 -7.97 -12.73 7.65
N LEU A 48 -8.82 -11.91 7.02
CA LEU A 48 -8.43 -10.75 6.25
C LEU A 48 -8.68 -9.52 7.12
N ALA A 49 -7.63 -8.74 7.35
CA ALA A 49 -7.72 -7.56 8.19
C ALA A 49 -6.96 -6.39 7.60
N LEU A 50 -7.43 -5.18 7.89
CA LEU A 50 -6.66 -4.00 7.55
C LEU A 50 -5.41 -3.97 8.41
N SER A 51 -4.26 -3.81 7.76
CA SER A 51 -2.98 -3.62 8.44
C SER A 51 -3.05 -2.27 9.16
N SER A 52 -3.00 -2.29 10.48
CA SER A 52 -2.96 -1.09 11.34
C SER A 52 -1.60 -0.38 11.31
N HIS A 53 -0.55 -1.01 10.77
CA HIS A 53 0.69 -0.30 10.52
C HIS A 53 0.46 0.78 9.47
N PRO A 54 0.66 2.07 9.81
CA PRO A 54 0.78 3.11 8.80
C PRO A 54 1.88 2.62 7.87
N ARG A 55 1.52 2.46 6.60
CA ARG A 55 2.46 2.02 5.60
C ARG A 55 3.50 3.13 5.54
N ARG A 56 4.68 2.90 6.14
CA ARG A 56 5.87 3.74 5.94
C ARG A 56 5.88 4.11 4.47
N ASP A 57 5.80 5.41 4.22
CA ASP A 57 5.53 6.02 2.94
C ASP A 57 6.30 5.27 1.86
N ASN A 58 5.59 4.73 0.86
CA ASN A 58 6.27 4.17 -0.29
C ASN A 58 6.98 5.35 -0.97
N PRO A 59 8.34 5.39 -1.03
CA PRO A 59 9.06 6.50 -1.66
C PRO A 59 8.75 6.62 -3.16
N LEU A 60 8.11 5.60 -3.76
CA LEU A 60 7.63 5.60 -5.14
C LEU A 60 6.38 6.45 -5.36
N LEU A 61 5.54 6.64 -4.33
CA LEU A 61 4.34 7.48 -4.45
C LEU A 61 4.60 8.93 -3.99
N SER A 62 5.64 9.13 -3.18
CA SER A 62 6.08 10.43 -2.69
C SER A 62 7.29 10.97 -3.46
N ARG A 63 7.33 10.79 -4.78
CA ARG A 63 8.35 11.46 -5.63
C ARG A 63 7.69 12.59 -6.44
N PRO A 64 7.22 13.67 -5.79
CA PRO A 64 6.67 14.84 -6.49
C PRO A 64 7.70 15.50 -7.41
N ALA A 65 8.99 15.18 -7.26
CA ALA A 65 10.08 15.65 -8.10
C ALA A 65 9.89 15.27 -9.59
N ASN A 66 9.35 14.08 -9.90
CA ASN A 66 9.16 13.69 -11.29
C ASN A 66 8.03 14.49 -11.94
N THR A 67 6.90 14.67 -11.24
CA THR A 67 5.78 15.46 -11.75
C THR A 67 6.17 16.92 -11.95
N PHE A 68 6.92 17.51 -11.01
CA PHE A 68 7.40 18.89 -11.12
C PHE A 68 8.36 19.07 -12.29
N PHE A 69 9.26 18.09 -12.51
CA PHE A 69 10.18 18.10 -13.65
C PHE A 69 9.43 18.08 -15.00
N TYR A 70 8.45 17.18 -15.18
CA TYR A 70 7.65 17.14 -16.41
C TYR A 70 6.86 18.42 -16.65
N LEU A 71 6.34 19.04 -15.58
CA LEU A 71 5.57 20.28 -15.67
C LEU A 71 6.46 21.47 -16.05
N LEU A 72 7.68 21.54 -15.52
CA LEU A 72 8.70 22.52 -15.92
C LEU A 72 9.12 22.34 -17.39
N VAL A 73 9.35 21.10 -17.83
CA VAL A 73 9.71 20.81 -19.23
C VAL A 73 8.58 21.23 -20.17
N LEU A 74 7.32 20.92 -19.84
CA LEU A 74 6.16 21.34 -20.63
C LEU A 74 6.05 22.86 -20.72
N LEU A 75 6.23 23.56 -19.59
CA LEU A 75 6.17 25.03 -19.55
C LEU A 75 7.29 25.66 -20.41
N ALA A 76 8.50 25.12 -20.35
CA ALA A 76 9.62 25.58 -21.18
C ALA A 76 9.35 25.41 -22.68
N LEU A 77 8.75 24.28 -23.08
CA LEU A 77 8.36 24.04 -24.48
C LEU A 77 7.29 25.03 -24.96
N LEU A 78 6.31 25.36 -24.12
CA LEU A 78 5.29 26.36 -24.45
C LEU A 78 5.91 27.75 -24.64
N ILE A 79 6.82 28.16 -23.75
CA ILE A 79 7.51 29.46 -23.87
C ILE A 79 8.32 29.53 -25.16
N LEU A 80 9.08 28.46 -25.48
CA LEU A 80 9.83 28.39 -26.74
C LEU A 80 8.91 28.49 -27.96
N PHE A 81 7.76 27.80 -27.94
CA PHE A 81 6.78 27.88 -29.01
C PHE A 81 6.28 29.32 -29.22
N PHE A 82 5.96 30.05 -28.15
CA PHE A 82 5.52 31.45 -28.23
C PHE A 82 6.60 32.45 -28.64
N ILE A 83 7.89 32.11 -28.48
CA ILE A 83 9.00 32.96 -28.92
C ILE A 83 9.33 32.72 -30.41
N VAL A 84 9.13 31.48 -30.88
CA VAL A 84 9.48 31.06 -32.24
C VAL A 84 8.34 31.26 -33.25
N CYS A 85 7.07 31.18 -32.80
CA CYS A 85 5.89 31.52 -33.60
C CYS A 85 5.51 32.99 -33.46
#